data_AF-A0A0Q7ZN04-F1
#
_entry.id   AF-A0A0Q7ZN04-F1
#
_cell.length_a   1.000
_cell.length_b   1.000
_cell.length_c   1.000
_cell.angle_alpha   90.00
_cell.angle_beta   90.00
_cell.angle_gamma   90.00
#
_symmetry.space_group_name_H-M   'P 1'
#
loop_
_entity.id
_entity.type
_entity.pdbx_description
1 polymer ?
#
loop_
_entity_poly.entity_id
_entity_poly.type
_entity_poly.pdbx_seq_one_letter_code
_entity_poly.pdbx_strand_id
1 'polypeptide(L)'
;MAVSGVDDDFAGTVGEIVAHLEHDPVLVEEVMGNGHTEAVLDALTAKAAKSSVPVHIVLTKAPPGLTTDNTAEELLTLLHARSGEDGVWFVSTSEVGHTALAVYGDIAPSVDNDELMLAGAVREAREAATDAIRDSCGDCFATPVVEAGLVLDVVNAGLPGTYMENPLTDQQIEAYATSTWQGQGTRSPVGENAEMPTPGLYAVVATVTALCVAVVGYRLVQAVGGVAHRPGSGKGTSASSRKPRPAPDPAKELDRARARASSATKKLSAALGRADDLVDWRRRDTAAACLERAETRTSSDGLLEVVGSLVLAQTGLHALETSEGQYRCCYVDPRHGAADTESPLGGGASVPVCRACAGALEKGAELAPLHEKGRLGNRRPYYEGSTVWARTGFGALGGDWWQQVPR
;
A
#
# COMPACT_ATOMS: atom_id res chain seq x y z
N MET A 1 20.84 -41.35 14.33
CA MET A 1 19.47 -41.18 14.84
C MET A 1 18.77 -40.29 13.84
N ALA A 2 17.91 -40.86 13.01
CA ALA A 2 17.10 -40.10 12.08
C ALA A 2 15.97 -39.47 12.90
N VAL A 3 15.92 -38.14 12.92
CA VAL A 3 14.76 -37.40 13.41
C VAL A 3 13.71 -37.63 12.33
N SER A 4 12.77 -38.55 12.59
CA SER A 4 11.52 -38.61 11.85
C SER A 4 10.82 -37.28 12.10
N GLY A 5 10.93 -36.38 11.14
CA GLY A 5 10.11 -35.16 11.11
C GLY A 5 8.66 -35.61 11.13
N VAL A 6 8.03 -35.41 12.27
CA VAL A 6 6.60 -35.23 12.31
C VAL A 6 6.43 -33.89 11.60
N ASP A 7 6.14 -33.95 10.29
CA ASP A 7 5.37 -32.87 9.68
C ASP A 7 4.07 -32.89 10.50
N ASP A 8 4.02 -32.12 11.59
CA ASP A 8 2.78 -31.86 12.30
C ASP A 8 1.88 -31.24 11.24
N ASP A 9 0.89 -32.04 10.86
CA ASP A 9 -0.08 -31.76 9.81
C ASP A 9 -0.94 -30.60 10.32
N PHE A 10 -0.40 -29.37 10.19
CA PHE A 10 -1.13 -28.17 10.54
C PHE A 10 -2.41 -28.14 9.72
N ALA A 11 -3.46 -27.61 10.33
CA ALA A 11 -4.79 -27.50 9.74
C ALA A 11 -4.76 -26.60 8.48
N GLY A 12 -4.41 -27.18 7.34
CA GLY A 12 -4.18 -26.46 6.09
C GLY A 12 -5.47 -26.09 5.36
N THR A 13 -6.61 -26.62 5.78
CA THR A 13 -7.93 -26.35 5.21
C THR A 13 -8.89 -25.77 6.25
N VAL A 14 -9.91 -25.04 5.78
CA VAL A 14 -11.00 -24.53 6.66
C VAL A 14 -11.62 -25.65 7.50
N GLY A 15 -11.80 -26.84 6.92
CA GLY A 15 -12.39 -27.99 7.63
C GLY A 15 -11.52 -28.52 8.76
N GLU A 16 -10.20 -28.57 8.57
CA GLU A 16 -9.25 -28.97 9.62
C GLU A 16 -9.16 -27.92 10.71
N ILE A 17 -9.22 -26.62 10.36
CA ILE A 17 -9.20 -25.54 11.35
C ILE A 17 -10.45 -25.63 12.23
N VAL A 18 -11.64 -25.86 11.64
CA VAL A 18 -12.86 -26.08 12.43
C VAL A 18 -12.74 -27.30 13.32
N ALA A 19 -12.23 -28.43 12.80
CA ALA A 19 -12.04 -29.65 13.60
C ALA A 19 -11.07 -29.44 14.77
N HIS A 20 -10.05 -28.58 14.61
CA HIS A 20 -9.18 -28.17 15.72
C HIS A 20 -9.94 -27.33 16.75
N LEU A 21 -10.71 -26.34 16.28
CA LEU A 21 -11.46 -25.42 17.14
C LEU A 21 -12.55 -26.11 17.98
N GLU A 22 -13.08 -27.25 17.54
CA GLU A 22 -13.98 -28.11 18.33
C GLU A 22 -13.32 -28.67 19.61
N HIS A 23 -12.00 -28.69 19.67
CA HIS A 23 -11.22 -29.22 20.79
C HIS A 23 -10.48 -28.14 21.57
N ASP A 24 -9.93 -27.15 20.86
CA ASP A 24 -9.19 -26.04 21.44
C ASP A 24 -9.59 -24.73 20.74
N PRO A 25 -10.19 -23.76 21.45
CA PRO A 25 -10.62 -22.51 20.84
C PRO A 25 -9.47 -21.63 20.33
N VAL A 26 -8.21 -22.01 20.58
CA VAL A 26 -7.03 -21.28 20.12
C VAL A 26 -6.21 -22.13 19.15
N LEU A 27 -5.96 -21.58 17.97
CA LEU A 27 -5.02 -22.10 16.98
C LEU A 27 -3.92 -21.07 16.73
N VAL A 28 -2.66 -21.46 16.90
CA VAL A 28 -1.50 -20.64 16.56
C VAL A 28 -0.52 -21.46 15.74
N GLU A 29 -0.39 -21.14 14.47
CA GLU A 29 0.64 -21.74 13.61
C GLU A 29 2.04 -21.20 13.95
N GLU A 30 3.06 -22.01 13.66
CA GLU A 30 4.46 -21.71 14.00
C GLU A 30 4.90 -20.32 13.49
N VAL A 31 4.56 -19.98 12.24
CA VAL A 31 4.92 -18.71 11.60
C VAL A 31 4.28 -17.49 12.26
N MET A 32 3.18 -17.68 12.98
CA MET A 32 2.46 -16.62 13.68
C MET A 32 2.88 -16.48 15.14
N GLY A 33 3.61 -17.44 15.70
CA GLY A 33 3.99 -17.46 17.11
C GLY A 33 5.21 -16.62 17.48
N ASN A 34 5.76 -15.81 16.58
CA ASN A 34 6.98 -15.00 16.78
C ASN A 34 8.20 -15.78 17.28
N GLY A 35 8.33 -17.07 16.92
CA GLY A 35 9.39 -17.95 17.44
C GLY A 35 9.15 -18.46 18.86
N HIS A 36 7.99 -18.18 19.44
CA HIS A 36 7.54 -18.56 20.78
C HIS A 36 6.16 -19.25 20.76
N THR A 37 5.87 -20.03 19.71
CA THR A 37 4.53 -20.58 19.42
C THR A 37 3.88 -21.29 20.59
N GLU A 38 4.60 -22.20 21.27
CA GLU A 38 4.07 -22.93 22.44
C GLU A 38 3.72 -21.98 23.58
N ALA A 39 4.62 -21.05 23.92
CA ALA A 39 4.39 -20.08 24.99
C ALA A 39 3.24 -19.11 24.66
N VAL A 40 3.08 -18.75 23.39
CA VAL A 40 1.98 -17.91 22.89
C VAL A 40 0.65 -18.67 22.98
N LEU A 41 0.62 -19.92 22.49
CA LEU A 41 -0.56 -20.78 22.55
C LEU A 41 -1.02 -20.98 24.00
N ASP A 42 -0.09 -21.30 24.91
CA ASP A 42 -0.38 -21.45 26.34
C ASP A 42 -0.96 -20.16 26.94
N ALA A 43 -0.37 -19.00 26.62
CA ALA A 43 -0.81 -17.72 27.13
C ALA A 43 -2.21 -17.33 26.62
N LEU A 44 -2.47 -17.54 25.33
CA LEU A 44 -3.78 -17.27 24.71
C LEU A 44 -4.84 -18.23 25.24
N THR A 45 -4.54 -19.53 25.34
CA THR A 45 -5.44 -20.55 25.90
C THR A 45 -5.80 -20.23 27.36
N ALA A 46 -4.82 -19.84 28.17
CA ALA A 46 -5.05 -19.46 29.56
C ALA A 46 -5.89 -18.17 29.71
N LYS A 47 -5.83 -17.25 28.73
CA LYS A 47 -6.69 -16.06 28.67
C LYS A 47 -8.11 -16.41 28.19
N ALA A 48 -8.24 -17.27 27.17
CA ALA A 48 -9.51 -17.74 26.65
C ALA A 48 -10.32 -18.51 27.70
N ALA A 49 -9.66 -19.36 28.50
CA ALA A 49 -10.30 -20.11 29.58
C ALA A 49 -10.89 -19.24 30.71
N LYS A 50 -10.52 -17.95 30.80
CA LYS A 50 -11.09 -17.01 31.77
C LYS A 50 -12.34 -16.30 31.26
N SER A 51 -12.58 -16.37 29.95
CA SER A 51 -13.67 -15.64 29.31
C SER A 51 -15.01 -16.17 29.77
N SER A 52 -15.93 -15.25 30.07
CA SER A 52 -17.33 -15.56 30.35
C SER A 52 -18.12 -15.90 29.09
N VAL A 53 -17.52 -15.69 27.92
CA VAL A 53 -18.10 -15.92 26.59
C VAL A 53 -17.19 -16.80 25.74
N PRO A 54 -17.71 -17.57 24.76
CA PRO A 54 -16.87 -18.27 23.79
C PRO A 54 -16.01 -17.26 23.01
N VAL A 55 -14.70 -17.52 22.95
CA VAL A 55 -13.76 -16.74 22.15
C VAL A 55 -12.91 -17.69 21.33
N HIS A 56 -12.86 -17.48 20.02
CA HIS A 56 -12.10 -18.29 19.07
C HIS A 56 -10.96 -17.45 18.48
N ILE A 57 -9.74 -17.94 18.58
CA ILE A 57 -8.53 -17.27 18.09
C ILE A 57 -7.87 -18.13 17.04
N VAL A 58 -7.64 -17.59 15.84
CA VAL A 58 -6.99 -18.30 14.74
C VAL A 58 -5.86 -17.44 14.17
N LEU A 59 -4.63 -17.84 14.44
CA LEU A 59 -3.42 -17.24 13.88
C LEU A 59 -2.76 -18.24 12.93
N THR A 60 -2.97 -18.08 11.63
CA THR A 60 -2.64 -19.11 10.65
C THR A 60 -2.08 -18.54 9.35
N LYS A 61 -1.46 -19.35 8.51
CA LYS A 61 -1.35 -19.05 7.08
C LYS A 61 -2.74 -19.08 6.44
N ALA A 62 -2.95 -18.24 5.44
CA ALA A 62 -4.16 -18.29 4.62
C ALA A 62 -4.33 -19.69 4.00
N PRO A 63 -5.40 -20.44 4.32
CA PRO A 63 -5.68 -21.71 3.67
C PRO A 63 -5.96 -21.50 2.17
N PRO A 64 -5.68 -22.50 1.32
CA PRO A 64 -5.91 -22.38 -0.10
C PRO A 64 -7.42 -22.25 -0.40
N GLY A 65 -7.74 -21.48 -1.45
CA GLY A 65 -9.11 -21.33 -1.93
C GLY A 65 -9.86 -20.11 -1.39
N LEU A 66 -9.23 -19.28 -0.55
CA LEU A 66 -9.70 -17.93 -0.28
C LEU A 66 -9.57 -17.07 -1.55
N THR A 67 -10.57 -16.22 -1.79
CA THR A 67 -10.77 -15.51 -3.07
C THR A 67 -10.74 -14.00 -2.95
N THR A 68 -10.85 -13.48 -1.74
CA THR A 68 -10.87 -12.05 -1.46
C THR A 68 -9.49 -11.52 -1.15
N ASP A 69 -9.31 -10.22 -1.34
CA ASP A 69 -8.09 -9.54 -0.93
C ASP A 69 -7.95 -9.57 0.61
N ASN A 70 -9.06 -9.50 1.37
CA ASN A 70 -9.06 -9.61 2.83
C ASN A 70 -9.23 -11.06 3.32
N THR A 71 -8.18 -11.85 3.16
CA THR A 71 -8.13 -13.28 3.54
C THR A 71 -8.57 -13.57 4.97
N ALA A 72 -8.33 -12.67 5.94
CA ALA A 72 -8.73 -12.90 7.33
C ALA A 72 -10.26 -12.82 7.53
N GLU A 73 -10.92 -11.88 6.86
CA GLU A 73 -12.38 -11.67 6.96
C GLU A 73 -13.15 -12.80 6.26
N GLU A 74 -12.69 -13.22 5.08
CA GLU A 74 -13.26 -14.37 4.38
C GLU A 74 -13.07 -15.66 5.18
N LEU A 75 -11.86 -15.89 5.73
CA LEU A 75 -11.60 -17.06 6.57
C LEU A 75 -12.49 -17.05 7.81
N LEU A 76 -12.57 -15.94 8.53
CA LEU A 76 -13.43 -15.79 9.71
C LEU A 76 -14.89 -16.14 9.37
N THR A 77 -15.41 -15.59 8.28
CA THR A 77 -16.78 -15.84 7.82
C THR A 77 -17.01 -17.34 7.54
N LEU A 78 -16.05 -17.99 6.87
CA LEU A 78 -16.12 -19.42 6.55
C LEU A 78 -16.03 -20.30 7.79
N LEU A 79 -15.16 -19.95 8.74
CA LEU A 79 -15.02 -20.68 10.01
C LEU A 79 -16.33 -20.65 10.81
N HIS A 80 -16.89 -19.45 11.02
CA HIS A 80 -18.17 -19.31 11.72
C HIS A 80 -19.31 -20.03 10.98
N ALA A 81 -19.42 -19.87 9.66
CA ALA A 81 -20.45 -20.54 8.88
C ALA A 81 -20.35 -22.07 8.93
N ARG A 82 -19.15 -22.61 9.16
CA ARG A 82 -18.87 -24.04 9.19
C ARG A 82 -18.96 -24.64 10.60
N SER A 83 -18.49 -23.95 11.62
CA SER A 83 -18.61 -24.35 13.03
C SER A 83 -20.05 -24.21 13.52
N GLY A 84 -20.74 -23.13 13.13
CA GLY A 84 -22.04 -22.77 13.66
C GLY A 84 -21.99 -22.31 15.13
N GLU A 85 -20.81 -21.95 15.63
CA GLU A 85 -20.60 -21.55 17.01
C GLU A 85 -20.62 -20.01 17.15
N ASP A 86 -21.54 -19.52 17.98
CA ASP A 86 -21.61 -18.12 18.39
C ASP A 86 -20.46 -17.78 19.36
N GLY A 87 -19.93 -16.57 19.29
CA GLY A 87 -18.75 -16.18 20.04
C GLY A 87 -18.07 -14.92 19.52
N VAL A 88 -17.00 -14.53 20.20
CA VAL A 88 -16.04 -13.53 19.68
C VAL A 88 -15.00 -14.27 18.84
N TRP A 89 -14.82 -13.84 17.60
CA TRP A 89 -13.88 -14.46 16.67
C TRP A 89 -12.77 -13.49 16.31
N PHE A 90 -11.52 -13.90 16.48
CA PHE A 90 -10.36 -13.16 15.97
C PHE A 90 -9.53 -14.05 15.05
N VAL A 91 -9.32 -13.58 13.82
CA VAL A 91 -8.55 -14.30 12.80
C VAL A 91 -7.45 -13.40 12.27
N SER A 92 -6.24 -13.94 12.15
CA SER A 92 -5.14 -13.29 11.44
C SER A 92 -4.46 -14.24 10.47
N THR A 93 -4.10 -13.71 9.29
CA THR A 93 -3.41 -14.48 8.24
C THR A 93 -2.03 -13.93 7.90
N SER A 94 -1.04 -14.82 7.75
CA SER A 94 0.38 -14.45 7.61
C SER A 94 0.76 -13.78 6.28
N GLU A 95 -0.01 -13.98 5.19
CA GLU A 95 0.41 -13.56 3.84
C GLU A 95 0.36 -12.05 3.62
N VAL A 96 -0.61 -11.37 4.23
CA VAL A 96 -0.82 -9.92 4.06
C VAL A 96 -0.95 -9.20 5.41
N GLY A 97 -0.85 -9.93 6.53
CA GLY A 97 -1.04 -9.38 7.87
C GLY A 97 -2.46 -8.89 8.11
N HIS A 98 -3.45 -9.40 7.34
CA HIS A 98 -4.85 -9.09 7.57
C HIS A 98 -5.31 -9.66 8.90
N THR A 99 -6.12 -8.88 9.61
CA THR A 99 -6.81 -9.29 10.83
C THR A 99 -8.31 -9.04 10.67
N ALA A 100 -9.11 -9.89 11.27
CA ALA A 100 -10.56 -9.76 11.32
C ALA A 100 -11.04 -10.08 12.73
N LEU A 101 -11.97 -9.26 13.21
CA LEU A 101 -12.63 -9.40 14.50
C LEU A 101 -14.13 -9.31 14.25
N ALA A 102 -14.90 -10.26 14.75
CA ALA A 102 -16.36 -10.23 14.65
C ALA A 102 -17.00 -10.82 15.91
N VAL A 103 -18.25 -10.45 16.13
CA VAL A 103 -19.06 -10.97 17.22
C VAL A 103 -20.28 -11.65 16.61
N TYR A 104 -20.41 -12.96 16.80
CA TYR A 104 -21.56 -13.74 16.31
C TYR A 104 -22.45 -14.20 17.45
N GLY A 105 -23.76 -14.06 17.27
CA GLY A 105 -24.78 -14.45 18.24
C GLY A 105 -25.08 -13.42 19.32
N ASP A 106 -26.04 -13.75 20.19
CA ASP A 106 -26.39 -13.00 21.40
C ASP A 106 -25.66 -13.62 22.59
N ILE A 107 -24.42 -13.19 22.81
CA ILE A 107 -23.41 -14.00 23.51
C ILE A 107 -23.64 -14.03 25.03
N ALA A 108 -24.39 -13.07 25.58
CA ALA A 108 -25.10 -13.19 26.84
C ALA A 108 -25.87 -11.88 27.07
N PRO A 109 -27.13 -11.91 27.58
CA PRO A 109 -27.89 -10.68 27.84
C PRO A 109 -27.24 -9.72 28.84
N SER A 110 -26.26 -10.20 29.63
CA SER A 110 -25.52 -9.43 30.63
C SER A 110 -24.16 -8.94 30.15
N VAL A 111 -23.70 -9.37 28.98
CA VAL A 111 -22.43 -8.95 28.38
C VAL A 111 -22.79 -8.06 27.21
N ASP A 112 -22.44 -6.78 27.31
CA ASP A 112 -22.51 -5.90 26.14
C ASP A 112 -21.57 -6.50 25.09
N ASN A 113 -22.13 -6.93 23.98
CA ASN A 113 -21.45 -7.62 22.89
C ASN A 113 -21.52 -6.81 21.59
N ASP A 114 -21.66 -5.49 21.72
CA ASP A 114 -21.59 -4.58 20.58
C ASP A 114 -20.20 -4.69 19.92
N GLU A 115 -20.19 -5.26 18.71
CA GLU A 115 -18.98 -5.46 17.92
C GLU A 115 -18.20 -4.16 17.71
N LEU A 116 -18.90 -3.02 17.54
CA LEU A 116 -18.25 -1.72 17.36
C LEU A 116 -17.58 -1.24 18.65
N MET A 117 -18.20 -1.48 19.80
CA MET A 117 -17.61 -1.16 21.10
C MET A 117 -16.39 -2.05 21.37
N LEU A 118 -16.48 -3.36 21.08
CA LEU A 118 -15.36 -4.29 21.23
C LEU A 118 -14.19 -3.90 20.31
N ALA A 119 -14.46 -3.67 19.02
CA ALA A 119 -13.44 -3.25 18.06
C ALA A 119 -12.81 -1.90 18.45
N GLY A 120 -13.61 -0.96 18.96
CA GLY A 120 -13.12 0.31 19.49
C GLY A 120 -12.18 0.14 20.68
N ALA A 121 -12.59 -0.65 21.68
CA ALA A 121 -11.78 -0.92 22.86
C ALA A 121 -10.47 -1.66 22.54
N VAL A 122 -10.53 -2.66 21.64
CA VAL A 122 -9.32 -3.37 21.17
C VAL A 122 -8.38 -2.43 20.41
N ARG A 123 -8.91 -1.52 19.57
CA ARG A 123 -8.10 -0.52 18.87
C ARG A 123 -7.37 0.41 19.84
N GLU A 124 -8.06 0.95 20.84
CA GLU A 124 -7.45 1.81 21.87
C GLU A 124 -6.39 1.06 22.68
N ALA A 125 -6.69 -0.17 23.12
CA ALA A 125 -5.74 -1.02 23.83
C ALA A 125 -4.51 -1.37 22.98
N ARG A 126 -4.70 -1.58 21.67
CA ARG A 126 -3.62 -1.83 20.69
C ARG A 126 -2.72 -0.62 20.51
N GLU A 127 -3.29 0.59 20.44
CA GLU A 127 -2.52 1.82 20.35
C GLU A 127 -1.63 1.99 21.59
N ALA A 128 -2.21 1.84 22.79
CA ALA A 128 -1.47 1.89 24.05
C ALA A 128 -0.37 0.81 24.15
N ALA A 129 -0.67 -0.44 23.75
CA ALA A 129 0.32 -1.51 23.75
C ALA A 129 1.44 -1.26 22.73
N THR A 130 1.13 -0.69 21.56
CA THR A 130 2.13 -0.33 20.55
C THR A 130 3.08 0.75 21.07
N ASP A 131 2.55 1.74 21.77
CA ASP A 131 3.37 2.78 22.41
C ASP A 131 4.27 2.19 23.50
N ALA A 132 3.74 1.34 24.37
CA ALA A 132 4.53 0.66 25.41
C ALA A 132 5.63 -0.24 24.81
N ILE A 133 5.34 -0.98 23.73
CA ILE A 133 6.32 -1.79 23.01
C ILE A 133 7.43 -0.90 22.45
N ARG A 134 7.08 0.19 21.76
CA ARG A 134 8.04 1.13 21.16
C ARG A 134 8.95 1.77 22.20
N ASP A 135 8.39 2.13 23.36
CA ASP A 135 9.15 2.73 24.46
C ASP A 135 10.10 1.72 25.12
N SER A 136 9.71 0.44 25.18
CA SER A 136 10.55 -0.64 25.71
C SER A 136 11.67 -1.08 24.75
N CYS A 137 11.42 -1.02 23.45
CA CYS A 137 12.30 -1.52 22.39
C CYS A 137 12.10 -0.70 21.11
N GLY A 138 13.10 0.12 20.77
CA GLY A 138 13.00 1.09 19.66
C GLY A 138 12.76 0.49 18.27
N ASP A 139 13.06 -0.80 18.08
CA ASP A 139 12.87 -1.52 16.81
C ASP A 139 11.78 -2.61 16.88
N CYS A 140 11.09 -2.77 18.01
CA CYS A 140 10.02 -3.75 18.16
C CYS A 140 8.72 -3.22 17.56
N PHE A 141 7.84 -4.15 17.16
CA PHE A 141 6.53 -3.83 16.61
C PHE A 141 5.45 -4.76 17.16
N ALA A 142 4.21 -4.27 17.18
CA ALA A 142 3.05 -5.06 17.54
C ALA A 142 2.77 -6.10 16.45
N THR A 143 2.65 -7.36 16.86
CA THR A 143 2.34 -8.50 15.98
C THR A 143 0.87 -8.89 16.12
N PRO A 144 0.30 -9.69 15.21
CA PRO A 144 -1.07 -10.18 15.38
C PRO A 144 -1.31 -10.96 16.69
N VAL A 145 -0.27 -11.52 17.29
CA VAL A 145 -0.33 -12.17 18.62
C VAL A 145 -0.67 -11.17 19.73
N VAL A 146 -0.13 -9.94 19.65
CA VAL A 146 -0.47 -8.86 20.58
C VAL A 146 -1.96 -8.55 20.48
N GLU A 147 -2.48 -8.40 19.27
CA GLU A 147 -3.88 -8.08 19.04
C GLU A 147 -4.81 -9.22 19.53
N ALA A 148 -4.47 -10.48 19.29
CA ALA A 148 -5.20 -11.63 19.82
C ALA A 148 -5.26 -11.64 21.35
N GLY A 149 -4.13 -11.36 22.02
CA GLY A 149 -4.10 -11.24 23.47
C GLY A 149 -4.96 -10.09 23.99
N LEU A 150 -4.91 -8.93 23.31
CA LEU A 150 -5.71 -7.76 23.66
C LEU A 150 -7.21 -8.01 23.50
N VAL A 151 -7.64 -8.71 22.44
CA VAL A 151 -9.05 -9.14 22.28
C VAL A 151 -9.50 -9.92 23.51
N LEU A 152 -8.72 -10.91 23.94
CA LEU A 152 -9.05 -11.72 25.11
C LEU A 152 -9.07 -10.91 26.41
N ASP A 153 -8.11 -10.01 26.61
CA ASP A 153 -8.08 -9.18 27.81
C ASP A 153 -9.23 -8.18 27.86
N VAL A 154 -9.60 -7.58 26.72
CA VAL A 154 -10.74 -6.67 26.61
C VAL A 154 -12.06 -7.40 26.89
N VAL A 155 -12.25 -8.59 26.30
CA VAL A 155 -13.42 -9.44 26.58
C VAL A 155 -13.50 -9.80 28.07
N ASN A 156 -12.37 -10.18 28.68
CA ASN A 156 -12.29 -10.53 30.10
C ASN A 156 -12.51 -9.32 31.04
N ALA A 157 -12.10 -8.11 30.64
CA ALA A 157 -12.31 -6.89 31.41
C ALA A 157 -13.76 -6.38 31.32
N GLY A 158 -14.47 -6.75 30.25
CA GLY A 158 -15.79 -6.24 29.90
C GLY A 158 -15.68 -4.97 29.05
N LEU A 159 -16.71 -4.72 28.24
CA LEU A 159 -16.73 -3.54 27.39
C LEU A 159 -16.84 -2.26 28.24
N PRO A 160 -16.09 -1.20 27.87
CA PRO A 160 -16.21 0.08 28.54
C PRO A 160 -17.60 0.68 28.31
N GLY A 161 -18.03 1.58 29.20
CA GLY A 161 -19.31 2.30 29.01
C GLY A 161 -19.27 3.33 27.86
N THR A 162 -18.08 3.61 27.31
CA THR A 162 -17.88 4.56 26.21
C THR A 162 -16.82 4.06 25.23
N TYR A 163 -16.96 4.44 23.95
CA TYR A 163 -16.07 4.02 22.84
C TYR A 163 -14.59 4.42 22.97
N MET A 164 -14.25 5.31 23.90
CA MET A 164 -12.91 5.93 24.01
C MET A 164 -12.16 5.53 25.28
N GLU A 165 -12.74 4.69 26.12
CA GLU A 165 -12.10 4.26 27.36
C GLU A 165 -11.36 2.93 27.12
N ASN A 166 -10.07 2.89 27.44
CA ASN A 166 -9.32 1.65 27.42
C ASN A 166 -9.71 0.82 28.66
N PRO A 167 -10.31 -0.38 28.49
CA PRO A 167 -10.73 -1.19 29.62
C PRO A 167 -9.55 -1.85 30.35
N LEU A 168 -8.33 -1.77 29.80
CA LEU A 168 -7.13 -2.36 30.37
C LEU A 168 -6.34 -1.35 31.21
N THR A 169 -5.80 -1.84 32.32
CA THR A 169 -4.87 -1.07 33.17
C THR A 169 -3.50 -0.92 32.51
N ASP A 170 -2.75 0.13 32.88
CA ASP A 170 -1.37 0.34 32.42
C ASP A 170 -0.49 -0.90 32.64
N GLN A 171 -0.66 -1.60 33.77
CA GLN A 171 0.08 -2.83 34.06
C GLN A 171 -0.24 -3.97 33.07
N GLN A 172 -1.50 -4.08 32.62
CA GLN A 172 -1.88 -5.06 31.59
C GLN A 172 -1.28 -4.69 30.24
N ILE A 173 -1.25 -3.40 29.90
CA ILE A 173 -0.64 -2.89 28.67
C ILE A 173 0.88 -3.13 28.67
N GLU A 174 1.57 -2.80 29.76
CA GLU A 174 3.01 -3.02 29.92
C GLU A 174 3.40 -4.50 29.84
N ALA A 175 2.50 -5.43 30.16
CA ALA A 175 2.77 -6.87 30.04
C ALA A 175 2.99 -7.29 28.56
N TYR A 176 2.39 -6.60 27.60
CA TYR A 176 2.63 -6.81 26.16
C TYR A 176 3.99 -6.26 25.70
N ALA A 177 4.65 -5.45 26.53
CA ALA A 177 6.00 -4.99 26.27
C ALA A 177 7.09 -6.03 26.63
N THR A 178 6.69 -7.28 26.91
CA THR A 178 7.61 -8.38 27.20
C THR A 178 7.94 -9.21 25.95
N SER A 179 9.05 -9.95 25.99
CA SER A 179 9.63 -10.60 24.80
C SER A 179 8.75 -11.65 24.14
N THR A 180 7.82 -12.27 24.87
CA THR A 180 6.94 -13.33 24.32
C THR A 180 5.92 -12.80 23.32
N TRP A 181 5.51 -11.53 23.46
CA TRP A 181 4.47 -10.92 22.60
C TRP A 181 5.06 -10.15 21.41
N GLN A 182 6.32 -9.73 21.53
CA GLN A 182 6.97 -8.86 20.57
C GLN A 182 7.63 -9.65 19.44
N GLY A 183 7.50 -9.13 18.22
CA GLY A 183 8.34 -9.58 17.10
C GLY A 183 9.69 -8.89 17.14
N GLN A 184 10.78 -9.67 17.24
CA GLN A 184 12.13 -9.17 16.99
C GLN A 184 12.38 -9.18 15.48
N GLY A 185 12.00 -8.10 14.80
CA GLY A 185 12.34 -7.90 13.41
C GLY A 185 13.44 -6.87 13.26
N THR A 186 14.46 -7.14 12.45
CA THR A 186 15.06 -6.05 11.69
C THR A 186 13.92 -5.49 10.85
N ARG A 187 13.47 -4.26 11.14
CA ARG A 187 12.70 -3.48 10.18
C ARG A 187 13.49 -3.55 8.87
N SER A 188 13.11 -4.42 7.95
CA SER A 188 13.45 -4.18 6.56
C SER A 188 12.77 -2.85 6.29
N PRO A 189 13.53 -1.77 6.03
CA PRO A 189 12.97 -0.44 5.86
C PRO A 189 11.78 -0.55 4.92
N VAL A 190 10.60 -0.22 5.46
CA VAL A 190 9.29 -0.32 4.80
C VAL A 190 9.44 0.27 3.41
N GLY A 191 9.56 -0.60 2.40
CA GLY A 191 10.02 -0.20 1.07
C GLY A 191 10.66 -1.33 0.26
N GLU A 192 11.22 -2.35 0.92
CA GLU A 192 11.62 -3.58 0.24
C GLU A 192 10.52 -4.62 0.41
N ASN A 193 9.56 -4.60 -0.52
CA ASN A 193 8.90 -5.82 -0.96
C ASN A 193 9.99 -6.73 -1.54
N ALA A 194 10.80 -7.34 -0.68
CA ALA A 194 11.63 -8.47 -1.05
C ALA A 194 10.69 -9.65 -1.23
N GLU A 195 9.93 -9.62 -2.33
CA GLU A 195 9.34 -10.81 -2.92
C GLU A 195 10.50 -11.81 -2.98
N MET A 196 10.44 -12.87 -2.17
CA MET A 196 11.50 -13.87 -2.15
C MET A 196 11.73 -14.30 -3.60
N PRO A 197 12.96 -14.20 -4.12
CA PRO A 197 13.20 -14.33 -5.54
C PRO A 197 12.74 -15.72 -5.98
N THR A 198 11.61 -15.75 -6.67
CA THR A 198 11.09 -16.99 -7.24
C THR A 198 12.10 -17.50 -8.27
N PRO A 199 12.16 -18.81 -8.55
CA PRO A 199 12.99 -19.34 -9.62
C PRO A 199 12.75 -18.60 -10.97
N GLY A 200 11.52 -18.12 -11.19
CA GLY A 200 11.15 -17.28 -12.33
C GLY A 200 11.85 -15.91 -12.32
N LEU A 201 11.95 -15.24 -11.17
CA LEU A 201 12.64 -13.95 -11.06
C LEU A 201 14.13 -14.08 -11.39
N TYR A 202 14.79 -15.16 -10.93
CA TYR A 202 16.19 -15.43 -11.30
C TYR A 202 16.35 -15.62 -12.81
N ALA A 203 15.42 -16.32 -13.46
CA ALA A 203 15.44 -16.49 -14.92
C ALA A 203 15.25 -15.15 -15.65
N VAL A 204 14.35 -14.29 -15.18
CA VAL A 204 14.13 -12.95 -15.75
C VAL A 204 15.38 -12.08 -15.60
N VAL A 205 15.95 -12.00 -14.40
CA VAL A 205 17.16 -11.20 -14.12
C VAL A 205 18.34 -11.69 -14.97
N ALA A 206 18.53 -13.01 -15.07
CA ALA A 206 19.57 -13.61 -15.92
C ALA A 206 19.37 -13.24 -17.40
N THR A 207 18.14 -13.30 -17.91
CA THR A 207 17.81 -12.98 -19.30
C THR A 207 18.04 -11.50 -19.61
N VAL A 208 17.58 -10.59 -18.73
CA VAL A 208 17.79 -9.15 -18.88
C VAL A 208 19.28 -8.81 -18.84
N THR A 209 20.03 -9.44 -17.93
CA THR A 209 21.49 -9.25 -17.84
C THR A 209 22.18 -9.72 -19.10
N ALA A 210 21.83 -10.90 -19.62
CA ALA A 210 22.39 -11.44 -20.86
C ALA A 210 22.09 -10.52 -22.06
N LEU A 211 20.87 -9.98 -22.17
CA LEU A 211 20.49 -9.03 -23.23
C LEU A 211 21.28 -7.73 -23.13
N CYS A 212 21.45 -7.17 -21.92
CA CYS A 212 22.27 -5.97 -21.70
C CYS A 212 23.72 -6.21 -22.14
N VAL A 213 24.32 -7.34 -21.75
CA VAL A 213 25.68 -7.71 -22.16
C VAL A 213 25.78 -7.86 -23.69
N ALA A 214 24.79 -8.48 -24.33
CA ALA A 214 24.74 -8.63 -25.78
C ALA A 214 24.64 -7.27 -26.51
N VAL A 215 23.79 -6.35 -26.03
CA VAL A 215 23.64 -5.00 -26.61
C VAL A 215 24.92 -4.18 -26.47
N VAL A 216 25.56 -4.21 -25.29
CA VAL A 216 26.82 -3.51 -25.06
C VAL A 216 27.94 -4.10 -25.93
N GLY A 217 28.04 -5.43 -26.01
CA GLY A 217 28.98 -6.12 -26.90
C GLY A 217 28.78 -5.76 -28.37
N TYR A 218 27.52 -5.74 -28.84
CA TYR A 218 27.18 -5.35 -30.20
C TYR A 218 27.56 -3.89 -30.50
N ARG A 219 27.30 -2.96 -29.58
CA ARG A 219 27.69 -1.55 -29.73
C ARG A 219 29.20 -1.35 -29.76
N LEU A 220 29.95 -2.10 -28.95
CA LEU A 220 31.41 -2.10 -28.99
C LEU A 220 31.93 -2.61 -30.33
N VAL A 221 31.36 -3.69 -30.87
CA VAL A 221 31.72 -4.20 -32.20
C VAL A 221 31.39 -3.18 -33.30
N GLN A 222 30.25 -2.49 -33.23
CA GLN A 222 29.92 -1.41 -34.17
C GLN A 222 30.89 -0.22 -34.06
N ALA A 223 31.33 0.13 -32.85
CA ALA A 223 32.26 1.23 -32.62
C ALA A 223 33.67 0.93 -33.16
N VAL A 224 34.08 -0.35 -33.13
CA VAL A 224 35.40 -0.79 -33.65
C VAL A 224 35.34 -1.09 -35.16
N GLY A 225 34.19 -1.55 -35.68
CA GLY A 225 34.02 -1.95 -37.09
C GLY A 225 33.38 -0.91 -38.02
N GLY A 226 32.90 0.23 -37.51
CA GLY A 226 32.16 1.23 -38.28
C GLY A 226 33.05 2.12 -39.15
N VAL A 227 33.20 1.76 -40.44
CA VAL A 227 33.73 2.62 -41.50
C VAL A 227 32.93 3.93 -41.55
N ALA A 228 33.59 5.05 -41.23
CA ALA A 228 33.02 6.38 -41.22
C ALA A 228 32.31 6.73 -42.53
N HIS A 229 30.98 6.62 -42.56
CA HIS A 229 30.16 7.18 -43.63
C HIS A 229 30.09 8.69 -43.46
N ARG A 230 30.85 9.39 -44.31
CA ARG A 230 30.81 10.84 -44.49
C ARG A 230 29.37 11.27 -44.83
N PRO A 231 28.72 12.14 -44.03
CA PRO A 231 27.41 12.66 -44.38
C PRO A 231 27.53 13.59 -45.59
N GLY A 232 26.79 13.28 -46.64
CA GLY A 232 26.69 14.07 -47.86
C GLY A 232 26.06 15.44 -47.57
N SER A 233 26.76 16.48 -48.04
CA SER A 233 26.33 17.87 -48.08
C SER A 233 25.15 18.04 -49.05
N GLY A 234 23.93 17.95 -48.53
CA GLY A 234 22.70 18.26 -49.25
C GLY A 234 22.29 19.72 -49.02
N LYS A 235 22.45 20.57 -50.05
CA LYS A 235 21.90 21.92 -50.10
C LYS A 235 20.37 21.85 -50.22
N GLY A 236 19.64 22.23 -49.17
CA GLY A 236 18.19 22.31 -49.16
C GLY A 236 17.69 23.58 -48.47
N THR A 237 17.20 24.51 -49.29
CA THR A 237 16.16 25.54 -49.05
C THR A 237 15.98 26.13 -47.65
N SER A 238 16.33 27.42 -47.57
CA SER A 238 16.12 28.39 -46.49
C SER A 238 14.68 28.42 -45.95
N ALA A 239 14.43 27.68 -44.87
CA ALA A 239 13.31 27.92 -43.96
C ALA A 239 13.71 28.98 -42.93
N SER A 240 12.83 29.96 -42.72
CA SER A 240 12.99 31.06 -41.76
C SER A 240 13.45 30.55 -40.39
N SER A 241 14.69 30.87 -40.02
CA SER A 241 15.29 30.45 -38.75
C SER A 241 14.69 31.25 -37.60
N ARG A 242 13.56 30.77 -37.09
CA ARG A 242 13.06 31.20 -35.79
C ARG A 242 14.14 30.85 -34.77
N LYS A 243 14.82 31.86 -34.22
CA LYS A 243 15.88 31.67 -33.21
C LYS A 243 15.38 30.66 -32.15
N PRO A 244 16.16 29.62 -31.82
CA PRO A 244 15.78 28.66 -30.79
C PRO A 244 15.42 29.41 -29.52
N ARG A 245 14.21 29.19 -29.00
CA ARG A 245 13.85 29.73 -27.69
C ARG A 245 14.80 29.08 -26.68
N PRO A 246 15.51 29.86 -25.84
CA PRO A 246 16.41 29.29 -24.85
C PRO A 246 15.62 28.31 -23.96
N ALA A 247 16.23 27.15 -23.70
CA ALA A 247 15.62 26.14 -22.85
C ALA A 247 15.28 26.75 -21.47
N PRO A 248 14.13 26.39 -20.87
CA PRO A 248 13.80 26.85 -19.54
C PRO A 248 14.88 26.46 -18.53
N ASP A 249 15.20 27.38 -17.61
CA ASP A 249 16.06 27.12 -16.47
C ASP A 249 15.40 26.05 -15.56
N PRO A 250 16.04 24.87 -15.36
CA PRO A 250 15.47 23.79 -14.56
C PRO A 250 15.15 24.17 -13.12
N ALA A 251 15.94 25.07 -12.51
CA ALA A 251 15.69 25.52 -11.14
C ALA A 251 14.38 26.30 -11.05
N LYS A 252 14.18 27.24 -11.98
CA LYS A 252 12.93 28.02 -12.09
C LYS A 252 11.72 27.15 -12.48
N GLU A 253 11.95 26.04 -13.17
CA GLU A 253 10.90 25.07 -13.46
C GLU A 253 10.46 24.33 -12.20
N LEU A 254 11.41 23.86 -11.40
CA LEU A 254 11.15 23.22 -10.10
C LEU A 254 10.46 24.17 -9.13
N ASP A 255 10.93 25.41 -8.99
CA ASP A 255 10.33 26.38 -8.07
C ASP A 255 8.88 26.71 -8.43
N ARG A 256 8.57 26.86 -9.72
CA ARG A 256 7.19 27.04 -10.19
C ARG A 256 6.33 25.81 -9.93
N ALA A 257 6.88 24.61 -10.08
CA ALA A 257 6.17 23.38 -9.75
C ALA A 257 5.89 23.30 -8.25
N ARG A 258 6.86 23.61 -7.38
CA ARG A 258 6.71 23.62 -5.91
C ARG A 258 5.65 24.62 -5.46
N ALA A 259 5.66 25.83 -6.03
CA ALA A 259 4.64 26.84 -5.72
C ALA A 259 3.22 26.36 -6.08
N ARG A 260 3.06 25.71 -7.24
CA ARG A 260 1.77 25.13 -7.67
C ARG A 260 1.35 23.95 -6.78
N ALA A 261 2.25 23.03 -6.49
CA ALA A 261 1.99 21.87 -5.63
C ALA A 261 1.61 22.30 -4.20
N SER A 262 2.36 23.24 -3.60
CA SER A 262 2.05 23.79 -2.28
C SER A 262 0.69 24.49 -2.27
N SER A 263 0.36 25.26 -3.31
CA SER A 263 -0.96 25.90 -3.42
C SER A 263 -2.09 24.87 -3.53
N ALA A 264 -1.91 23.80 -4.31
CA ALA A 264 -2.91 22.74 -4.45
C ALA A 264 -3.11 21.96 -3.14
N THR A 265 -2.02 21.59 -2.47
CA THR A 265 -2.04 20.87 -1.17
C THR A 265 -2.74 21.70 -0.09
N LYS A 266 -2.45 23.01 -0.01
CA LYS A 266 -3.17 23.93 0.89
C LYS A 266 -4.66 24.02 0.59
N LYS A 267 -5.04 24.02 -0.70
CA LYS A 267 -6.45 24.00 -1.10
C LYS A 267 -7.14 22.70 -0.70
N LEU A 268 -6.48 21.55 -0.89
CA LEU A 268 -7.01 20.24 -0.49
C LEU A 268 -7.19 20.15 1.03
N SER A 269 -6.17 20.51 1.81
CA SER A 269 -6.26 20.56 3.28
C SER A 269 -7.42 21.45 3.74
N ALA A 270 -7.57 22.64 3.15
CA ALA A 270 -8.68 23.52 3.48
C ALA A 270 -10.05 22.97 3.02
N ALA A 271 -10.12 22.23 1.92
CA ALA A 271 -11.34 21.58 1.45
C ALA A 271 -11.75 20.42 2.37
N LEU A 272 -10.80 19.59 2.81
CA LEU A 272 -11.01 18.54 3.81
C LEU A 272 -11.54 19.10 5.13
N GLY A 273 -10.97 20.21 5.60
CA GLY A 273 -11.43 20.87 6.83
C GLY A 273 -12.83 21.48 6.74
N ARG A 274 -13.36 21.71 5.53
CA ARG A 274 -14.73 22.20 5.29
C ARG A 274 -15.70 21.12 4.82
N ALA A 275 -15.21 19.92 4.49
CA ALA A 275 -16.06 18.83 4.04
C ALA A 275 -17.01 18.46 5.18
N ASP A 276 -18.30 18.57 4.91
CA ASP A 276 -19.38 18.21 5.82
C ASP A 276 -19.49 16.68 5.95
N ASP A 277 -20.20 16.20 6.98
CA ASP A 277 -20.46 14.78 7.23
C ASP A 277 -21.34 14.15 6.12
N LEU A 278 -21.95 14.98 5.26
CA LEU A 278 -22.69 14.56 4.08
C LEU A 278 -21.80 14.07 2.92
N VAL A 279 -20.49 14.32 2.97
CA VAL A 279 -19.56 13.76 1.98
C VAL A 279 -19.33 12.29 2.31
N ASP A 280 -19.60 11.41 1.34
CA ASP A 280 -19.31 9.98 1.44
C ASP A 280 -17.91 9.73 2.04
N TRP A 281 -17.86 8.92 3.09
CA TRP A 281 -16.64 8.67 3.86
C TRP A 281 -15.49 8.15 2.99
N ARG A 282 -15.76 7.39 1.93
CA ARG A 282 -14.73 6.88 1.00
C ARG A 282 -14.06 7.99 0.22
N ARG A 283 -14.83 9.03 -0.13
CA ARG A 283 -14.33 10.21 -0.85
C ARG A 283 -13.46 11.06 0.07
N ARG A 284 -13.88 11.21 1.33
CA ARG A 284 -13.09 11.88 2.37
C ARG A 284 -11.78 11.14 2.65
N ASP A 285 -11.84 9.82 2.74
CA ASP A 285 -10.67 8.95 2.96
C ASP A 285 -9.68 9.04 1.79
N THR A 286 -10.16 8.92 0.55
CA THR A 286 -9.33 9.11 -0.66
C THR A 286 -8.63 10.46 -0.65
N ALA A 287 -9.36 11.54 -0.32
CA ALA A 287 -8.81 12.88 -0.25
C ALA A 287 -7.77 13.04 0.87
N ALA A 288 -8.00 12.46 2.04
CA ALA A 288 -7.04 12.46 3.16
C ALA A 288 -5.76 11.69 2.79
N ALA A 289 -5.90 10.50 2.21
CA ALA A 289 -4.80 9.67 1.76
C ALA A 289 -3.97 10.33 0.65
N CYS A 290 -4.60 11.13 -0.22
CA CYS A 290 -3.92 11.94 -1.22
C CYS A 290 -3.19 13.14 -0.61
N LEU A 291 -3.78 13.79 0.41
CA LEU A 291 -3.15 14.91 1.11
C LEU A 291 -1.86 14.46 1.81
N GLU A 292 -1.94 13.38 2.60
CA GLU A 292 -0.80 12.79 3.32
C GLU A 292 0.40 12.57 2.38
N ARG A 293 0.17 11.89 1.26
CA ARG A 293 1.20 11.59 0.25
C ARG A 293 1.70 12.83 -0.50
N ALA A 294 0.85 13.84 -0.68
CA ALA A 294 1.21 15.07 -1.38
C ALA A 294 2.12 15.97 -0.53
N GLU A 295 1.89 16.02 0.78
CA GLU A 295 2.65 16.86 1.72
C GLU A 295 4.12 16.44 1.79
N THR A 296 4.39 15.12 1.89
CA THR A 296 5.75 14.56 1.96
C THR A 296 6.60 14.87 0.72
N ARG A 297 5.95 15.17 -0.42
CA ARG A 297 6.60 15.38 -1.71
C ARG A 297 6.72 16.83 -2.16
N THR A 298 5.99 17.74 -1.52
CA THR A 298 5.96 19.16 -1.92
C THR A 298 7.35 19.82 -1.85
N SER A 299 8.18 19.38 -0.90
CA SER A 299 9.55 19.87 -0.68
C SER A 299 10.63 19.11 -1.44
N SER A 300 10.29 18.05 -2.20
CA SER A 300 11.26 17.21 -2.90
C SER A 300 12.11 18.00 -3.90
N ASP A 301 13.37 17.60 -4.08
CA ASP A 301 14.30 18.12 -5.11
C ASP A 301 14.04 17.51 -6.49
N GLY A 302 13.22 16.45 -6.57
CA GLY A 302 12.82 15.82 -7.81
C GLY A 302 11.61 16.53 -8.44
N LEU A 303 11.75 17.02 -9.68
CA LEU A 303 10.63 17.64 -10.40
C LEU A 303 9.43 16.69 -10.54
N LEU A 304 9.66 15.40 -10.76
CA LEU A 304 8.57 14.42 -10.86
C LEU A 304 7.82 14.25 -9.54
N GLU A 305 8.51 14.21 -8.40
CA GLU A 305 7.87 14.12 -7.08
C GLU A 305 7.01 15.35 -6.79
N VAL A 306 7.51 16.55 -7.13
CA VAL A 306 6.76 17.79 -6.94
C VAL A 306 5.54 17.85 -7.87
N VAL A 307 5.65 17.38 -9.11
CA VAL A 307 4.48 17.24 -10.00
C VAL A 307 3.52 16.17 -9.48
N GLY A 308 4.03 15.08 -8.89
CA GLY A 308 3.25 14.04 -8.25
C GLY A 308 2.41 14.58 -7.09
N SER A 309 3.02 15.40 -6.23
CA SER A 309 2.32 16.15 -5.17
C SER A 309 1.19 17.01 -5.72
N LEU A 310 1.43 17.76 -6.81
CA LEU A 310 0.38 18.56 -7.47
C LEU A 310 -0.80 17.69 -7.91
N VAL A 311 -0.54 16.54 -8.54
CA VAL A 311 -1.58 15.67 -9.09
C VAL A 311 -2.33 14.91 -8.00
N LEU A 312 -1.65 14.47 -6.94
CA LEU A 312 -2.27 13.91 -5.74
C LEU A 312 -3.24 14.93 -5.11
N ALA A 313 -2.81 16.17 -4.94
CA ALA A 313 -3.66 17.22 -4.40
C ALA A 313 -4.88 17.50 -5.28
N GLN A 314 -4.73 17.48 -6.61
CA GLN A 314 -5.85 17.61 -7.56
C GLN A 314 -6.80 16.42 -7.52
N THR A 315 -6.27 15.21 -7.31
CA THR A 315 -7.06 13.98 -7.20
C THR A 315 -7.91 13.99 -5.94
N GLY A 316 -7.34 14.37 -4.80
CA GLY A 316 -8.11 14.55 -3.56
C GLY A 316 -9.17 15.64 -3.67
N LEU A 317 -8.86 16.77 -4.33
CA LEU A 317 -9.85 17.82 -4.57
C LEU A 317 -11.01 17.31 -5.44
N HIS A 318 -10.70 16.60 -6.52
CA HIS A 318 -11.71 16.01 -7.39
C HIS A 318 -12.59 14.99 -6.65
N ALA A 319 -11.98 14.15 -5.80
CA ALA A 319 -12.71 13.19 -4.97
C ALA A 319 -13.72 13.89 -4.05
N LEU A 320 -13.40 15.05 -3.49
CA LEU A 320 -14.34 15.85 -2.67
C LEU A 320 -15.42 16.56 -3.49
N GLU A 321 -15.13 16.96 -4.73
CA GLU A 321 -16.03 17.74 -5.56
C GLU A 321 -17.02 16.87 -6.37
N THR A 322 -16.56 15.73 -6.90
CA THR A 322 -17.33 14.88 -7.82
C THR A 322 -17.59 13.51 -7.20
N SER A 323 -18.83 13.01 -7.31
CA SER A 323 -19.22 11.68 -6.81
C SER A 323 -18.83 10.55 -7.75
N GLU A 324 -18.50 10.85 -9.00
CA GLU A 324 -18.23 9.87 -10.05
C GLU A 324 -16.89 10.13 -10.74
N GLY A 325 -16.24 9.04 -11.13
CA GLY A 325 -15.01 9.07 -11.90
C GLY A 325 -13.75 9.36 -11.08
N GLN A 326 -12.62 9.27 -11.75
CA GLN A 326 -11.31 9.57 -11.21
C GLN A 326 -10.72 10.78 -11.91
N TYR A 327 -9.96 11.58 -11.18
CA TYR A 327 -9.19 12.66 -11.77
C TYR A 327 -8.13 12.10 -12.73
N ARG A 328 -8.23 12.44 -14.01
CA ARG A 328 -7.24 12.06 -15.03
C ARG A 328 -6.55 13.32 -15.54
N CYS A 329 -5.26 13.44 -15.27
CA CYS A 329 -4.45 14.55 -15.79
C CYS A 329 -4.03 14.30 -17.24
N CYS A 330 -3.50 15.34 -17.89
CA CYS A 330 -2.91 15.21 -19.22
C CYS A 330 -1.67 14.29 -19.19
N TYR A 331 -1.73 13.17 -19.92
CA TYR A 331 -0.66 12.17 -19.96
C TYR A 331 0.67 12.73 -20.49
N VAL A 332 0.64 13.70 -21.41
CA VAL A 332 1.86 14.28 -22.00
C VAL A 332 2.64 15.11 -20.96
N ASP A 333 1.93 15.96 -20.24
CA ASP A 333 2.48 16.76 -19.15
C ASP A 333 1.37 17.03 -18.11
N PRO A 334 1.42 16.37 -16.94
CA PRO A 334 0.40 16.51 -15.89
C PRO A 334 0.19 17.95 -15.43
N ARG A 335 1.18 18.84 -15.64
CA ARG A 335 1.09 20.25 -15.26
C ARG A 335 0.08 21.03 -16.11
N HIS A 336 -0.38 20.46 -17.23
CA HIS A 336 -1.47 21.01 -18.03
C HIS A 336 -2.84 20.86 -17.34
N GLY A 337 -2.95 20.05 -16.29
CA GLY A 337 -4.20 19.84 -15.55
C GLY A 337 -5.01 18.67 -16.08
N ALA A 338 -6.34 18.76 -15.93
CA ALA A 338 -7.27 17.70 -16.32
C ALA A 338 -7.19 17.43 -17.82
N ALA A 339 -7.34 16.16 -18.20
CA ALA A 339 -7.53 15.78 -19.59
C ALA A 339 -8.96 16.11 -20.04
N ASP A 340 -9.09 16.45 -21.32
CA ASP A 340 -10.37 16.78 -21.94
C ASP A 340 -10.85 15.67 -22.89
N THR A 341 -9.91 14.90 -23.45
CA THR A 341 -10.20 13.86 -24.45
C THR A 341 -9.14 12.77 -24.40
N GLU A 342 -9.49 11.63 -24.95
CA GLU A 342 -8.58 10.56 -25.32
C GLU A 342 -7.90 10.90 -26.67
N SER A 343 -6.62 10.58 -26.84
CA SER A 343 -5.90 10.73 -28.11
C SER A 343 -4.83 9.66 -28.28
N PRO A 344 -4.59 9.16 -29.50
CA PRO A 344 -3.54 8.20 -29.77
C PRO A 344 -2.17 8.86 -29.58
N LEU A 345 -1.35 8.27 -28.72
CA LEU A 345 0.07 8.62 -28.55
C LEU A 345 0.91 7.43 -29.03
N GLY A 346 2.13 7.69 -29.51
CA GLY A 346 2.97 6.74 -30.26
C GLY A 346 2.86 5.26 -29.83
N GLY A 347 2.74 4.36 -30.80
CA GLY A 347 2.50 2.93 -30.54
C GLY A 347 1.01 2.53 -30.54
N GLY A 348 0.09 3.47 -30.75
CA GLY A 348 -1.34 3.19 -30.97
C GLY A 348 -2.18 3.13 -29.69
N ALA A 349 -1.57 3.32 -28.51
CA ALA A 349 -2.32 3.44 -27.27
C ALA A 349 -3.02 4.80 -27.21
N SER A 350 -4.30 4.80 -26.83
CA SER A 350 -5.02 6.02 -26.49
C SER A 350 -4.71 6.42 -25.07
N VAL A 351 -4.39 7.69 -24.86
CA VAL A 351 -4.12 8.26 -23.53
C VAL A 351 -4.90 9.56 -23.34
N PRO A 352 -5.27 9.91 -22.11
CA PRO A 352 -6.04 11.12 -21.86
C PRO A 352 -5.10 12.33 -21.96
N VAL A 353 -5.51 13.34 -22.71
CA VAL A 353 -4.73 14.54 -22.96
C VAL A 353 -5.60 15.79 -22.80
N CYS A 354 -4.97 16.92 -22.48
CA CYS A 354 -5.65 18.20 -22.54
C CYS A 354 -5.92 18.60 -24.00
N ARG A 355 -6.89 19.49 -24.23
CA ARG A 355 -7.27 19.98 -25.56
C ARG A 355 -6.11 20.51 -26.40
N ALA A 356 -5.12 21.15 -25.77
CA ALA A 356 -3.94 21.67 -26.46
C ALA A 356 -3.05 20.54 -27.00
N CYS A 357 -2.85 19.48 -26.22
CA CYS A 357 -2.07 18.32 -26.64
C CYS A 357 -2.82 17.49 -27.70
N ALA A 358 -4.14 17.33 -27.58
CA ALA A 358 -4.97 16.72 -28.61
C ALA A 358 -4.82 17.45 -29.96
N GLY A 359 -4.99 18.78 -29.97
CA GLY A 359 -4.85 19.58 -31.19
C GLY A 359 -3.42 19.60 -31.76
N ALA A 360 -2.39 19.37 -30.93
CA ALA A 360 -1.02 19.18 -31.41
C ALA A 360 -0.84 17.81 -32.08
N LEU A 361 -1.36 16.74 -31.46
CA LEU A 361 -1.36 15.39 -32.02
C LEU A 361 -2.08 15.32 -33.37
N GLU A 362 -3.28 15.90 -33.47
CA GLU A 362 -4.06 15.95 -34.71
C GLU A 362 -3.29 16.62 -35.87
N LYS A 363 -2.48 17.63 -35.56
CA LYS A 363 -1.68 18.38 -36.54
C LYS A 363 -0.33 17.74 -36.83
N GLY A 364 0.01 16.62 -36.19
CA GLY A 364 1.34 16.03 -36.24
C GLY A 364 2.43 16.95 -35.70
N ALA A 365 2.08 17.87 -34.79
CA ALA A 365 3.04 18.78 -34.18
C ALA A 365 3.83 18.07 -33.07
N GLU A 366 5.07 18.52 -32.86
CA GLU A 366 5.92 18.03 -31.78
C GLU A 366 5.29 18.33 -30.41
N LEU A 367 5.17 17.30 -29.57
CA LEU A 367 4.69 17.45 -28.20
C LEU A 367 5.82 17.90 -27.27
N ALA A 368 5.46 18.60 -26.20
CA ALA A 368 6.38 18.99 -25.14
C ALA A 368 6.08 18.17 -23.87
N PRO A 369 6.56 16.91 -23.78
CA PRO A 369 6.27 16.08 -22.62
C PRO A 369 6.98 16.62 -21.37
N LEU A 370 6.48 16.22 -20.19
CA LEU A 370 7.27 16.34 -18.97
C LEU A 370 8.50 15.43 -19.10
N HIS A 371 9.68 15.98 -18.82
CA HIS A 371 10.94 15.25 -18.96
C HIS A 371 11.53 14.92 -17.59
N GLU A 372 12.16 13.76 -17.50
CA GLU A 372 13.04 13.39 -16.39
C GLU A 372 14.51 13.44 -16.80
N LYS A 373 15.40 13.60 -15.81
CA LYS A 373 16.85 13.51 -16.01
C LYS A 373 17.25 12.04 -16.07
N GLY A 374 17.77 11.59 -17.21
CA GLY A 374 18.35 10.27 -17.38
C GLY A 374 19.75 10.14 -16.75
N ARG A 375 20.27 8.91 -16.71
CA ARG A 375 21.55 8.51 -16.06
C ARG A 375 22.80 9.24 -16.58
N LEU A 376 22.72 9.89 -17.75
CA LEU A 376 23.81 10.64 -18.39
C LEU A 376 23.43 12.11 -18.66
N GLY A 377 22.44 12.65 -17.94
CA GLY A 377 21.96 14.01 -18.16
C GLY A 377 21.07 14.20 -19.39
N ASN A 378 20.87 13.16 -20.20
CA ASN A 378 19.90 13.16 -21.29
C ASN A 378 18.48 13.37 -20.73
N ARG A 379 17.71 14.24 -21.38
CA ARG A 379 16.28 14.41 -21.08
C ARG A 379 15.51 13.34 -21.85
N ARG A 380 14.67 12.59 -21.16
CA ARG A 380 13.69 11.70 -21.80
C ARG A 380 12.29 12.01 -21.27
N PRO A 381 11.23 11.77 -22.05
CA PRO A 381 9.86 11.84 -21.53
C PRO A 381 9.71 10.98 -20.28
N TYR A 382 8.97 11.46 -19.28
CA TYR A 382 8.83 10.76 -18.01
C TYR A 382 8.21 9.36 -18.17
N TYR A 383 7.32 9.18 -19.15
CA TYR A 383 6.65 7.91 -19.43
C TYR A 383 7.58 6.84 -20.03
N GLU A 384 8.83 7.18 -20.38
CA GLU A 384 9.87 6.20 -20.74
C GLU A 384 10.72 5.79 -19.51
N GLY A 385 10.40 6.33 -18.34
CA GLY A 385 11.02 6.01 -17.06
C GLY A 385 10.47 4.73 -16.43
N SER A 386 11.01 4.40 -15.26
CA SER A 386 10.58 3.24 -14.44
C SER A 386 9.99 3.66 -13.09
N THR A 387 9.75 4.96 -12.89
CA THR A 387 9.19 5.51 -11.66
C THR A 387 7.72 5.13 -11.52
N VAL A 388 7.17 5.22 -10.31
CA VAL A 388 5.71 5.07 -10.09
C VAL A 388 4.91 6.02 -10.99
N TRP A 389 5.44 7.23 -11.20
CA TRP A 389 4.84 8.25 -12.06
C TRP A 389 4.79 7.83 -13.53
N ALA A 390 5.85 7.19 -14.03
CA ALA A 390 5.90 6.67 -15.39
C ALA A 390 4.87 5.54 -15.58
N ARG A 391 4.77 4.62 -14.60
CA ARG A 391 3.85 3.47 -14.66
C ARG A 391 2.39 3.87 -14.62
N THR A 392 2.05 4.89 -13.83
CA THR A 392 0.65 5.32 -13.64
C THR A 392 0.24 6.46 -14.57
N GLY A 393 1.20 7.08 -15.27
CA GLY A 393 0.97 8.32 -16.02
C GLY A 393 0.51 9.47 -15.12
N PHE A 394 0.93 9.49 -13.85
CA PHE A 394 0.36 10.37 -12.81
C PHE A 394 -1.18 10.23 -12.69
N GLY A 395 -1.69 9.01 -12.77
CA GLY A 395 -3.12 8.73 -12.69
C GLY A 395 -3.90 8.92 -14.00
N ALA A 396 -3.25 9.39 -15.07
CA ALA A 396 -3.86 9.43 -16.40
C ALA A 396 -4.33 8.04 -16.87
N LEU A 397 -3.65 6.96 -16.47
CA LEU A 397 -4.01 5.60 -16.86
C LEU A 397 -5.13 4.99 -16.00
N GLY A 398 -5.67 5.73 -15.02
CA GLY A 398 -6.76 5.30 -14.15
C GLY A 398 -6.33 4.38 -12.99
N GLY A 399 -7.31 3.81 -12.32
CA GLY A 399 -7.15 2.96 -11.13
C GLY A 399 -6.81 3.76 -9.87
N ASP A 400 -6.66 3.06 -8.74
CA ASP A 400 -6.29 3.67 -7.46
C ASP A 400 -4.77 3.90 -7.37
N TRP A 401 -4.23 4.57 -8.39
CA TRP A 401 -2.79 4.79 -8.57
C TRP A 401 -2.14 5.49 -7.38
N TRP A 402 -2.89 6.31 -6.64
CA TRP A 402 -2.42 7.02 -5.46
C TRP A 402 -2.03 6.05 -4.34
N GLN A 403 -2.60 4.85 -4.28
CA GLN A 403 -2.23 3.80 -3.32
C GLN A 403 -0.82 3.24 -3.60
N GLN A 404 -0.41 3.24 -4.88
CA GLN A 404 0.92 2.76 -5.29
C GLN A 404 2.04 3.76 -4.98
N VAL A 405 1.67 4.99 -4.61
CA VAL A 405 2.63 6.00 -4.17
C VAL A 405 2.92 5.77 -2.69
N PRO A 406 4.19 5.55 -2.28
CA PRO A 406 4.54 5.36 -0.87
C PRO A 406 4.09 6.56 -0.02
N ARG A 407 3.76 6.34 1.26
CA ARG A 407 3.46 7.45 2.18
C ARG A 407 4.65 8.39 2.31
#